data_AF-A0A662IG55-F1
#
_entry.id   AF-A0A662IG55-F1
#
_cell.length_a   1.000
_cell.length_b   1.000
_cell.length_c   1.000
_cell.angle_alpha   90.00
_cell.angle_beta   90.00
_cell.angle_gamma   90.00
#
_symmetry.space_group_name_H-M   'P 1'
#
loop_
_entity.id
_entity.type
_entity.pdbx_description
1 polymer ?
#
loop_
_entity_poly.entity_id
_entity_poly.type
_entity_poly.pdbx_seq_one_letter_code
_entity_poly.pdbx_strand_id
1 'polypeptide(L)'
;LAVVDPAAALVGSRWGRIRVGEGGRSLEGSVAGALVFLALLVLLGQDPASALILAAVASLSEATSVEDNLVIPVAVSATSYVLNTFLH
;
A
#
# COMPACT_ATOMS: atom_id res chain seq x y z
N LEU A 1 -6.90 -1.98 -2.59
CA LEU A 1 -7.73 -1.08 -3.41
C LEU A 1 -9.05 -0.76 -2.73
N ALA A 2 -10.06 -1.66 -2.68
CA ALA A 2 -11.41 -1.35 -2.16
C ALA A 2 -11.52 -0.61 -0.80
N VAL A 3 -10.62 -0.84 0.16
CA VAL A 3 -10.58 -0.13 1.46
C VAL A 3 -9.49 0.94 1.51
N VAL A 4 -8.36 0.68 0.84
CA VAL A 4 -7.17 1.55 0.83
C VAL A 4 -7.44 2.81 0.03
N ASP A 5 -8.08 2.71 -1.14
CA ASP A 5 -8.28 3.85 -2.05
C ASP A 5 -9.28 4.87 -1.46
N PRO A 6 -10.42 4.47 -0.87
CA PRO A 6 -11.28 5.41 -0.18
C PRO A 6 -10.60 6.08 1.02
N ALA A 7 -9.80 5.35 1.79
CA ALA A 7 -9.07 5.92 2.92
C ALA A 7 -8.02 6.95 2.46
N ALA A 8 -7.24 6.60 1.42
CA ALA A 8 -6.27 7.49 0.79
C ALA A 8 -6.95 8.73 0.21
N ALA A 9 -8.11 8.58 -0.46
CA ALA A 9 -8.89 9.68 -1.02
C ALA A 9 -9.49 10.60 0.05
N LEU A 10 -9.98 10.04 1.17
CA LEU A 10 -10.48 10.82 2.30
C LEU A 10 -9.37 11.67 2.93
N VAL A 11 -8.20 11.09 3.18
CA VAL A 11 -7.07 11.85 3.72
C VAL A 11 -6.53 12.85 2.70
N GLY A 12 -6.41 12.44 1.44
CA GLY A 12 -5.90 13.31 0.38
C GLY A 12 -6.81 14.47 0.01
N SER A 13 -8.13 14.32 0.14
CA SER A 13 -9.08 15.42 -0.07
C SER A 13 -9.10 16.40 1.11
N ARG A 14 -8.93 15.92 2.34
CA ARG A 14 -9.02 16.75 3.56
C ARG A 14 -7.70 17.39 3.98
N TRP A 15 -6.59 16.67 3.78
CA TRP A 15 -5.25 17.04 4.24
C TRP A 15 -4.16 16.92 3.16
N GLY A 16 -4.50 16.53 1.92
CA GLY A 16 -3.53 16.37 0.84
C GLY A 16 -2.99 17.70 0.33
N ARG A 17 -1.89 18.15 0.93
CA ARG A 17 -1.21 19.40 0.58
C ARG A 17 -0.14 19.17 -0.47
N ILE A 18 0.55 18.03 -0.40
CA ILE A 18 1.67 17.71 -1.30
C ILE A 18 1.18 16.77 -2.40
N ARG A 19 1.08 17.28 -3.63
CA ARG A 19 0.68 16.51 -4.81
C ARG A 19 1.90 15.85 -5.44
N VAL A 20 1.81 14.56 -5.76
CA VAL A 20 2.90 13.77 -6.35
C VAL A 20 2.39 12.88 -7.46
N GLY A 21 3.17 12.80 -8.55
CA GLY A 21 2.85 12.05 -9.76
C GLY A 21 1.83 12.73 -10.67
N GLU A 22 1.68 12.17 -11.88
CA GLU A 22 0.64 12.56 -12.81
C GLU A 22 -0.71 12.00 -12.32
N GLY A 23 -1.73 12.85 -12.16
CA GLY A 23 -3.06 12.45 -11.64
C GLY A 23 -3.46 13.08 -10.30
N GLY A 24 -2.62 13.93 -9.71
CA GLY A 24 -3.02 14.74 -8.55
C GLY A 24 -3.18 13.95 -7.24
N ARG A 25 -2.57 12.76 -7.14
CA ARG A 25 -2.45 12.01 -5.89
C ARG A 25 -1.71 12.85 -4.85
N SER A 26 -2.14 12.78 -3.59
CA SER A 26 -1.48 13.46 -2.48
C SER A 26 -0.58 12.50 -1.72
N LEU A 27 0.62 12.94 -1.31
CA LEU A 27 1.51 12.14 -0.46
C LEU A 27 0.82 11.70 0.83
N GLU A 28 0.05 12.60 1.44
CA GLU A 28 -0.67 12.32 2.69
C GLU A 28 -1.70 11.19 2.50
N GLY A 29 -2.38 11.18 1.35
CA GLY A 29 -3.27 10.11 0.95
C GLY A 29 -2.53 8.78 0.75
N SER A 30 -1.39 8.79 0.06
CA SER A 30 -0.58 7.57 -0.15
C SER A 30 -0.03 7.01 1.17
N VAL A 31 0.45 7.88 2.07
CA VAL A 31 0.89 7.47 3.41
C VAL A 31 -0.27 6.90 4.23
N ALA A 32 -1.45 7.53 4.17
CA ALA A 32 -2.64 7.00 4.84
C ALA A 32 -3.06 5.63 4.29
N GLY A 33 -3.02 5.46 2.96
CA GLY A 33 -3.28 4.18 2.31
C GLY A 33 -2.31 3.09 2.78
N ALA A 34 -1.01 3.40 2.82
CA ALA A 34 0.03 2.49 3.32
C ALA A 34 -0.20 2.09 4.79
N LEU A 35 -0.53 3.06 5.65
CA LEU A 35 -0.80 2.82 7.07
C LEU A 35 -2.06 1.98 7.29
N VAL A 36 -3.12 2.24 6.52
CA VAL A 36 -4.36 1.43 6.57
C VAL A 36 -4.08 0.01 6.11
N PHE A 37 -3.31 -0.17 5.03
CA PHE A 37 -2.96 -1.49 4.54
C PHE A 37 -2.09 -2.26 5.55
N LEU A 38 -1.09 -1.60 6.15
CA LEU A 38 -0.28 -2.16 7.24
C LEU A 38 -1.16 -2.59 8.43
N ALA A 39 -2.05 -1.70 8.89
CA ALA A 39 -2.95 -1.99 10.00
C ALA A 39 -3.86 -3.20 9.70
N LEU A 40 -4.40 -3.29 8.49
CA LEU A 40 -5.21 -4.43 8.07
C LEU A 40 -4.42 -5.73 8.08
N LEU A 41 -3.17 -5.74 7.58
CA LEU A 41 -2.33 -6.94 7.60
C LEU A 41 -2.06 -7.42 9.03
N VAL A 42 -1.70 -6.50 9.93
CA VAL A 42 -1.48 -6.84 11.35
C VAL A 42 -2.77 -7.35 12.01
N LEU A 43 -3.92 -6.72 11.74
CA LEU A 43 -5.23 -7.15 12.27
C LEU A 43 -5.65 -8.53 11.74
N LEU A 44 -5.22 -8.89 10.52
CA LEU A 44 -5.43 -10.20 9.93
C LEU A 44 -4.43 -11.26 10.42
N GLY A 45 -3.57 -10.91 11.37
CA GLY A 45 -2.65 -11.84 12.03
C GLY A 45 -1.30 -11.99 11.32
N GLN A 46 -0.96 -11.12 10.37
CA GLN A 46 0.40 -11.10 9.84
C GLN A 46 1.40 -10.55 10.84
N ASP A 47 2.62 -11.12 10.81
CA ASP A 47 3.76 -10.62 11.56
C ASP A 47 4.01 -9.13 11.20
N PRO A 48 4.25 -8.24 12.20
CA PRO A 48 4.47 -6.82 11.94
C PRO A 48 5.62 -6.51 10.98
N ALA A 49 6.69 -7.32 10.98
CA ALA A 49 7.82 -7.10 10.08
C ALA A 49 7.45 -7.41 8.63
N SER A 50 6.81 -8.56 8.38
CA SER A 50 6.28 -8.95 7.07
C SER A 50 5.21 -7.98 6.60
N ALA A 51 4.30 -7.57 7.47
CA ALA A 51 3.27 -6.58 7.16
C ALA A 51 3.86 -5.25 6.70
N LEU A 52 4.94 -4.79 7.34
CA LEU A 52 5.66 -3.58 6.96
C LEU A 52 6.34 -3.70 5.59
N ILE A 53 6.95 -4.85 5.31
CA ILE A 53 7.56 -5.14 4.00
C ILE A 53 6.48 -5.16 2.91
N LEU A 54 5.36 -5.86 3.13
CA LEU A 54 4.25 -5.94 2.19
C LEU A 54 3.62 -4.58 1.92
N ALA A 55 3.45 -3.74 2.95
CA ALA A 55 2.95 -2.39 2.81
C ALA A 55 3.92 -1.50 2.01
N ALA A 56 5.23 -1.60 2.26
CA ALA A 56 6.24 -0.87 1.51
C ALA A 56 6.26 -1.27 0.02
N VAL A 57 6.15 -2.57 -0.28
CA VAL A 57 6.07 -3.09 -1.65
C VAL A 57 4.81 -2.59 -2.35
N ALA A 58 3.65 -2.64 -1.68
CA ALA A 58 2.40 -2.13 -2.24
C ALA A 58 2.51 -0.65 -2.62
N SER A 59 3.05 0.19 -1.72
CA SER A 59 3.24 1.62 -1.97
C SER A 59 4.26 1.90 -3.07
N LEU A 60 5.34 1.12 -3.15
CA LEU A 60 6.33 1.28 -4.23
C LEU A 60 5.75 0.88 -5.59
N SER A 61 4.98 -0.21 -5.63
CA SER A 61 4.26 -0.64 -6.83
C SER A 61 3.22 0.39 -7.28
N GLU A 62 2.51 1.01 -6.34
CA GLU A 62 1.59 2.11 -6.63
C GLU A 62 2.31 3.33 -7.22
N ALA A 63 3.50 3.67 -6.69
CA ALA A 63 4.27 4.84 -7.12
C ALA A 63 4.96 4.68 -8.48
N THR A 64 5.24 3.43 -8.90
CA THR A 64 6.05 3.13 -10.09
C THR A 64 5.24 2.56 -11.25
N SER A 65 4.04 2.04 -10.99
CA SER A 65 3.20 1.42 -12.01
C SER A 65 2.16 2.38 -12.59
N VAL A 66 2.01 2.33 -13.91
CA VAL A 66 0.89 2.96 -14.62
C VAL A 66 -0.42 2.17 -14.39
N GLU A 67 -0.31 0.86 -14.20
CA GLU A 67 -1.43 -0.07 -13.97
C GLU A 67 -1.31 -0.69 -12.57
N ASP A 68 -1.67 0.08 -11.55
CA ASP A 68 -1.66 -0.32 -10.14
C ASP A 68 -2.56 -1.53 -9.84
N ASN A 69 -3.71 -1.63 -10.53
CA ASN A 69 -4.69 -2.70 -10.39
C ASN A 69 -4.16 -4.11 -10.72
N LEU A 70 -3.11 -4.20 -11.54
CA LEU A 70 -2.47 -5.48 -11.90
C LEU A 70 -1.15 -5.68 -11.17
N VAL A 71 -0.34 -4.62 -11.05
CA VAL A 71 1.00 -4.72 -10.49
C VAL A 71 0.99 -4.90 -8.97
N ILE A 72 0.11 -4.21 -8.24
CA ILE A 72 0.06 -4.32 -6.77
C ILE A 72 -0.29 -5.76 -6.33
N PRO A 73 -1.36 -6.41 -6.84
CA PRO A 73 -1.67 -7.78 -6.44
C PRO A 73 -0.54 -8.76 -6.74
N VAL A 74 0.11 -8.64 -7.90
CA VAL A 74 1.21 -9.55 -8.30
C VAL A 74 2.44 -9.33 -7.43
N ALA A 75 2.87 -8.08 -7.25
CA ALA A 75 4.06 -7.74 -6.46
C ALA A 75 3.90 -8.15 -4.99
N VAL A 76 2.77 -7.79 -4.37
CA VAL A 76 2.48 -8.12 -2.97
C VAL A 76 2.36 -9.63 -2.78
N SER A 77 1.70 -10.35 -3.70
CA SER A 77 1.58 -11.82 -3.61
C SER A 77 2.94 -12.51 -3.76
N ALA A 78 3.76 -12.07 -4.71
CA ALA A 78 5.11 -12.59 -4.91
C ALA A 78 5.99 -12.35 -3.67
N THR A 79 5.97 -11.14 -3.10
CA THR A 79 6.70 -10.86 -1.86
C THR A 79 6.17 -11.69 -0.69
N SER A 80 4.85 -11.79 -0.54
CA SER A 80 4.26 -12.61 0.53
C SER A 80 4.67 -14.08 0.42
N TYR A 81 4.76 -14.62 -0.79
CA TYR A 81 5.22 -15.99 -1.02
C TYR A 81 6.69 -16.17 -0.60
N VAL A 82 7.56 -15.23 -0.98
CA VAL A 82 8.98 -15.24 -0.59
C VAL A 82 9.11 -15.14 0.94
N LEU A 83 8.44 -14.19 1.58
CA LEU A 83 8.48 -14.04 3.03
C LEU A 83 7.99 -15.30 3.74
N ASN A 84 6.90 -15.91 3.27
CA ASN A 84 6.38 -17.15 3.85
C ASN A 84 7.34 -18.34 3.66
N THR A 85 8.06 -18.40 2.54
CA THR A 85 8.99 -19.50 2.23
C THR A 85 10.30 -19.40 3.01
N PHE A 86 10.76 -18.20 3.35
CA PHE A 86 12.09 -17.97 3.95
C PHE A 86 12.08 -17.50 5.40
N LEU A 87 10.96 -16.98 5.92
CA LEU A 87 10.86 -16.45 7.29
C LEU A 87 9.94 -17.28 8.21
N HIS A 88 9.40 -18.39 7.70
CA HIS A 88 8.72 -19.44 8.47
C HIS A 88 9.39 -20.79 8.19
#